data_AF-A0A5J4QEZ4-F1
#
_entry.id   AF-A0A5J4QEZ4-F1
#
_cell.length_a   1.000
_cell.length_b   1.000
_cell.length_c   1.000
_cell.angle_alpha   90.00
_cell.angle_beta   90.00
_cell.angle_gamma   90.00
#
_symmetry.space_group_name_H-M   'P 1'
#
loop_
_entity.id
_entity.type
_entity.pdbx_description
1 polymer ?
#
loop_
_entity_poly.entity_id
_entity_poly.type
_entity_poly.pdbx_seq_one_letter_code
_entity_poly.pdbx_strand_id
1 'polypeptide(L)'
;MLITNLYDTSLYTTEDLKEVYHLRWSIETFYGYVKEELQMGQFIGIRSICIEQDFATNLFLLNLQSPIEKQTEPYVEAVNRKRKLTYKVNKNVSWRRIFTTGSNRF
;
A
#
# COMPACT_ATOMS: atom_id res chain seq x y z
N MET A 1 -3.91 10.88 24.41
CA MET A 1 -5.01 11.88 24.39
C MET A 1 -5.42 12.09 22.95
N LEU A 2 -6.67 11.82 22.58
CA LEU A 2 -7.21 12.02 21.23
C LEU A 2 -8.13 13.25 21.27
N ILE A 3 -7.91 14.22 20.36
CA ILE A 3 -8.78 15.40 20.22
C ILE A 3 -9.59 15.20 18.95
N THR A 4 -10.91 15.31 19.04
CA THR A 4 -11.84 15.11 17.91
C THR A 4 -12.95 16.17 17.93
N ASN A 5 -13.47 16.50 16.75
CA ASN A 5 -14.66 17.36 16.58
C ASN A 5 -15.98 16.55 16.65
N LEU A 6 -15.89 15.25 16.99
CA LEU A 6 -17.04 14.37 17.20
C LEU A 6 -17.44 14.41 18.67
N TYR A 7 -18.40 15.26 19.01
CA TYR A 7 -18.85 15.49 20.39
C TYR A 7 -20.03 14.62 20.82
N ASP A 8 -20.72 14.00 19.87
CA ASP A 8 -21.89 13.17 20.16
C ASP A 8 -21.46 11.79 20.68
N THR A 9 -21.46 11.66 22.00
CA THR A 9 -21.05 10.43 22.71
C THR A 9 -22.11 9.33 22.67
N SER A 10 -23.31 9.62 22.16
CA SER A 10 -24.36 8.62 21.96
C SER A 10 -24.22 7.91 20.60
N LEU A 11 -23.67 8.60 19.61
CA LEU A 11 -23.40 8.09 18.26
C LEU A 11 -21.98 7.55 18.09
N TYR A 12 -21.01 8.06 18.86
CA TYR A 12 -19.60 7.68 18.73
C TYR A 12 -19.04 7.24 20.08
N THR A 13 -18.82 5.93 20.23
CA THR A 13 -18.22 5.38 21.44
C THR A 13 -16.71 5.62 21.43
N THR A 14 -16.10 5.58 22.60
CA THR A 14 -14.63 5.58 22.74
C THR A 14 -13.95 4.45 21.97
N GLU A 15 -14.63 3.32 21.78
CA GLU A 15 -14.13 2.20 20.96
C GLU A 15 -14.10 2.54 19.47
N ASP A 16 -15.14 3.19 18.93
CA ASP A 16 -15.18 3.65 17.54
C ASP A 16 -14.03 4.64 17.25
N LEU A 17 -13.81 5.59 18.17
CA LEU A 17 -12.71 6.54 18.05
C LEU A 17 -11.33 5.88 18.12
N LYS A 18 -11.20 4.81 18.91
CA LYS A 18 -9.97 4.01 19.00
C LYS A 18 -9.73 3.25 17.70
N GLU A 19 -10.77 2.71 17.08
CA GLU A 19 -10.66 2.02 15.79
C GLU A 19 -10.24 2.99 14.68
N VAL A 20 -10.89 4.16 14.59
CA VAL A 20 -10.51 5.20 13.62
C VAL A 20 -9.08 5.67 13.84
N TYR A 21 -8.65 5.84 15.09
CA TYR A 21 -7.26 6.18 15.39
C TYR A 21 -6.29 5.05 15.01
N HIS A 22 -6.71 3.78 15.17
CA HIS A 22 -5.91 2.63 14.75
C HIS A 22 -5.73 2.57 13.23
N LEU A 23 -6.74 2.96 12.44
CA LEU A 23 -6.62 3.05 10.97
C LEU A 23 -5.52 4.03 10.53
N ARG A 24 -5.19 5.04 11.35
CA ARG A 24 -4.05 5.93 11.10
C ARG A 24 -2.73 5.17 10.99
N TRP A 25 -2.55 4.11 11.78
CA TRP A 25 -1.31 3.32 11.80
C TRP A 25 -1.04 2.65 10.45
N SER A 26 -2.08 2.26 9.73
CA SER A 26 -1.96 1.71 8.37
C SER A 26 -1.23 2.69 7.44
N ILE A 27 -1.41 3.99 7.61
CA ILE A 27 -0.73 5.03 6.82
C ILE A 27 0.78 5.06 7.16
N GLU A 28 1.15 4.93 8.43
CA GLU A 28 2.57 4.88 8.84
C GLU A 28 3.29 3.65 8.28
N THR A 29 2.63 2.48 8.32
CA THR A 29 3.17 1.26 7.70
C THR A 29 3.29 1.39 6.18
N PHE A 30 2.34 2.10 5.54
CA PHE A 30 2.40 2.40 4.12
C PHE A 30 3.59 3.31 3.79
N TYR A 31 3.87 4.34 4.60
CA TYR A 31 5.06 5.17 4.39
C TYR A 31 6.37 4.40 4.56
N GLY A 32 6.44 3.44 5.49
CA GLY A 32 7.59 2.54 5.61
C GLY A 32 7.79 1.69 4.36
N TYR A 33 6.71 1.05 3.90
CA TYR A 33 6.68 0.26 2.68
C TYR A 33 7.07 1.07 1.43
N VAL A 34 6.53 2.28 1.30
CA VAL A 34 6.82 3.24 0.24
C VAL A 34 8.30 3.63 0.24
N LYS A 35 8.92 3.84 1.41
CA LYS A 35 10.36 4.16 1.50
C LYS A 35 11.25 2.98 1.10
N GLU A 36 10.92 1.77 1.54
CA GLU A 36 11.71 0.57 1.25
C GLU A 36 11.50 0.06 -0.19
N GLU A 37 10.27 -0.02 -0.66
CA GLU A 37 9.92 -0.64 -1.95
C GLU A 37 10.09 0.31 -3.13
N LEU A 38 9.82 1.62 -2.96
CA LEU A 38 10.10 2.61 -4.00
C LEU A 38 11.57 3.03 -4.04
N GLN A 39 12.42 2.43 -3.21
CA GLN A 39 13.85 2.74 -3.11
C GLN A 39 14.07 4.24 -3.23
N MET A 40 13.45 5.06 -2.37
CA MET A 40 13.43 6.53 -2.48
C MET A 40 14.82 7.23 -2.42
N GLY A 41 15.91 6.47 -2.48
CA GLY A 41 17.26 6.95 -2.75
C GLY A 41 17.82 6.55 -4.12
N GLN A 42 17.04 5.92 -5.01
CA GLN A 42 17.44 5.42 -6.33
C GLN A 42 16.58 6.06 -7.42
N PHE A 43 16.68 7.38 -7.55
CA PHE A 43 16.00 8.12 -8.61
C PHE A 43 16.71 7.96 -9.95
N ILE A 44 15.94 7.88 -11.02
CA ILE A 44 16.49 7.79 -12.38
C ILE A 44 17.15 9.11 -12.81
N GLY A 45 16.72 10.24 -12.24
CA GLY A 45 17.24 11.57 -12.57
C GLY A 45 17.67 12.38 -11.33
N ILE A 46 18.70 13.22 -11.52
CA ILE A 46 19.25 14.08 -10.46
C ILE A 46 18.55 15.45 -10.33
N ARG A 47 17.67 15.79 -11.30
CA ARG A 47 16.93 17.06 -11.28
C ARG A 47 15.71 16.95 -10.38
N SER A 48 15.40 18.01 -9.63
CA SER A 48 14.23 18.06 -8.72
C SER A 48 12.94 17.60 -9.40
N ILE A 49 12.66 18.12 -10.60
CA ILE A 49 11.46 17.74 -11.35
C ILE A 49 11.41 16.24 -11.70
N CYS A 50 12.56 15.63 -12.00
CA CYS A 50 12.63 14.20 -12.29
C CYS A 50 12.37 13.38 -11.03
N ILE A 51 12.88 13.83 -9.88
CA ILE A 51 12.66 13.18 -8.58
C ILE A 51 11.17 13.22 -8.21
N GLU A 52 10.52 14.38 -8.38
CA GLU A 52 9.08 14.55 -8.12
C GLU A 52 8.22 13.70 -9.06
N GLN A 53 8.56 13.65 -10.35
CA GLN A 53 7.86 12.82 -11.33
C GLN A 53 8.03 11.33 -11.07
N ASP A 54 9.24 10.89 -10.73
CA ASP A 54 9.55 9.50 -10.40
C ASP A 54 8.77 9.07 -9.15
N PHE A 55 8.76 9.91 -8.11
CA PHE A 55 7.94 9.70 -6.92
C PHE A 55 6.43 9.59 -7.25
N ALA A 56 5.89 10.54 -8.02
CA ALA A 56 4.48 10.57 -8.37
C ALA A 56 4.06 9.36 -9.23
N THR A 57 4.91 8.96 -10.18
CA THR A 57 4.69 7.79 -11.04
C THR A 57 4.68 6.51 -10.20
N ASN A 58 5.62 6.38 -9.28
CA ASN A 58 5.70 5.25 -8.37
C ASN A 58 4.47 5.15 -7.45
N LEU A 59 4.03 6.27 -6.87
CA LEU A 59 2.82 6.30 -6.05
C LEU A 59 1.56 5.93 -6.86
N PHE A 60 1.48 6.41 -8.11
CA PHE A 60 0.39 6.05 -9.02
C PHE A 60 0.37 4.56 -9.33
N LEU A 61 1.52 3.96 -9.61
CA LEU A 61 1.63 2.52 -9.88
C LEU A 61 1.25 1.67 -8.66
N LEU A 62 1.61 2.09 -7.45
CA LEU A 62 1.17 1.43 -6.22
C LEU A 62 -0.36 1.45 -6.07
N ASN A 63 -0.99 2.60 -6.37
CA ASN A 63 -2.44 2.72 -6.37
C ASN A 63 -3.10 1.82 -7.42
N LEU A 64 -2.47 1.65 -8.59
CA LEU A 64 -2.95 0.75 -9.64
C LEU A 64 -2.76 -0.73 -9.28
N GLN A 65 -1.69 -1.06 -8.56
CA GLN A 65 -1.44 -2.43 -8.09
C GLN A 65 -2.49 -2.89 -7.08
N SER A 66 -2.95 -2.00 -6.18
CA SER A 66 -3.92 -2.33 -5.13
C SER A 66 -5.19 -3.05 -5.63
N PRO A 67 -5.93 -2.55 -6.65
CA PRO A 67 -7.10 -3.26 -7.17
C PRO A 67 -6.73 -4.57 -7.88
N ILE A 68 -5.58 -4.64 -8.56
CA ILE A 68 -5.11 -5.86 -9.23
C ILE A 68 -4.83 -6.95 -8.18
N GLU A 69 -4.18 -6.60 -7.07
CA GLU A 69 -3.96 -7.52 -5.95
C GLU A 69 -5.29 -8.01 -5.38
N LYS A 70 -6.25 -7.10 -5.16
CA LYS A 70 -7.58 -7.45 -4.64
C LYS A 70 -8.32 -8.46 -5.51
N GLN A 71 -8.11 -8.42 -6.83
CA GLN A 71 -8.69 -9.42 -7.74
C GLN A 71 -8.06 -10.82 -7.59
N THR A 72 -6.83 -10.92 -7.07
CA THR A 72 -6.12 -12.18 -6.84
C THR A 72 -6.39 -12.81 -5.46
N GLU A 73 -6.89 -12.02 -4.51
CA GLU A 73 -7.28 -12.47 -3.16
C GLU A 73 -8.17 -13.74 -3.14
N PRO A 74 -9.27 -13.84 -3.93
CA PRO A 74 -10.13 -15.04 -3.90
C PRO A 74 -9.39 -16.33 -4.34
N TYR A 75 -8.41 -16.20 -5.23
CA TYR A 75 -7.58 -17.32 -5.65
C TYR A 75 -6.62 -17.74 -4.53
N VAL A 76 -6.00 -16.76 -3.85
CA VAL A 76 -5.09 -17.00 -2.72
C VAL A 76 -5.83 -17.64 -1.55
N GLU A 77 -7.04 -17.18 -1.24
CA GLU A 77 -7.91 -17.77 -0.23
C GLU A 77 -8.28 -19.23 -0.56
N ALA A 78 -8.60 -19.52 -1.83
CA ALA A 78 -8.89 -20.88 -2.28
C ALA A 78 -7.69 -21.82 -2.12
N VAL A 79 -6.47 -21.33 -2.37
CA VAL A 79 -5.23 -22.10 -2.15
C VAL A 79 -4.93 -22.27 -0.66
N ASN A 80 -5.16 -21.23 0.16
CA ASN A 80 -4.92 -21.25 1.59
C ASN A 80 -5.85 -22.22 2.34
N ARG A 81 -7.08 -22.43 1.87
CA ARG A 81 -8.01 -23.41 2.46
C ARG A 81 -7.44 -24.83 2.55
N LYS A 82 -6.49 -25.20 1.68
CA LYS A 82 -5.84 -26.51 1.68
C LYS A 82 -4.50 -26.54 2.44
N ARG A 83 -4.08 -25.44 3.05
CA ARG A 83 -2.76 -25.29 3.67
C ARG A 83 -2.87 -24.99 5.16
N LYS A 84 -1.85 -25.39 5.92
CA LYS A 84 -1.75 -25.16 7.37
C LYS A 84 -1.45 -23.70 7.74
N LEU A 85 -0.87 -22.93 6.81
CA LEU A 85 -0.47 -21.53 7.00
C LEU A 85 -1.20 -20.63 5.99
N THR A 86 -1.50 -19.40 6.41
CA THR A 86 -2.12 -18.38 5.56
C THR A 86 -1.03 -17.64 4.78
N TYR A 87 -0.96 -17.89 3.48
CA TYR A 87 -0.02 -17.22 2.58
C TYR A 87 -0.63 -15.91 2.07
N LYS A 88 0.21 -14.87 1.95
CA LYS A 88 -0.16 -13.58 1.35
C LYS A 88 0.59 -13.40 0.03
N VAL A 89 0.00 -12.63 -0.89
CA VAL A 89 0.68 -12.25 -2.13
C VAL A 89 1.94 -11.45 -1.80
N ASN A 90 3.06 -11.83 -2.40
CA ASN A 90 4.30 -11.07 -2.27
C ASN A 90 4.25 -9.86 -3.21
N LYS A 91 4.06 -8.68 -2.61
CA LYS A 91 3.92 -7.42 -3.34
C LYS A 91 5.17 -7.00 -4.11
N ASN A 92 6.35 -7.27 -3.54
CA ASN A 92 7.65 -6.97 -4.17
C ASN A 92 7.81 -7.68 -5.53
N VAL A 93 7.35 -8.94 -5.61
CA VAL A 93 7.45 -9.73 -6.85
C VAL A 93 6.41 -9.28 -7.89
N SER A 94 5.22 -8.89 -7.43
CA SER A 94 4.15 -8.34 -8.28
C SER A 94 4.59 -7.01 -8.92
N TRP A 95 5.07 -6.09 -8.09
CA TRP A 95 5.62 -4.79 -8.49
C TRP A 95 6.68 -4.95 -9.58
N ARG A 96 7.73 -5.74 -9.31
CA ARG A 96 8.84 -5.92 -10.26
C ARG A 96 8.36 -6.47 -11.60
N ARG A 97 7.31 -7.30 -11.62
CA ARG A 97 6.76 -7.87 -12.85
C ARG A 97 5.96 -6.87 -13.67
N ILE A 98 5.31 -5.91 -13.03
CA ILE A 98 4.63 -4.79 -13.71
C ILE A 98 5.68 -3.90 -14.38
N PHE A 99 6.77 -3.56 -13.68
CA PHE A 99 7.87 -2.75 -14.23
C PHE A 99 8.63 -3.44 -15.37
N THR A 100 8.97 -4.72 -15.22
CA THR A 100 9.72 -5.45 -16.26
C THR A 100 8.89 -5.73 -17.50
N THR A 101 7.57 -5.96 -17.34
CA THR A 101 6.66 -6.15 -18.47
C THR A 101 6.45 -4.85 -19.25
N GLY A 102 6.51 -3.69 -18.57
CA GLY A 102 6.51 -2.37 -19.22
C GLY A 102 7.82 -2.03 -19.93
N SER A 103 8.97 -2.43 -19.37
CA SER A 103 10.30 -2.16 -19.95
C SER A 103 10.63 -3.00 -21.19
N ASN A 104 9.99 -4.16 -21.39
CA ASN A 104 10.23 -5.05 -22.53
C ASN A 104 9.45 -4.66 -23.80
N ARG A 105 8.87 -3.45 -23.84
CA ARG A 105 8.18 -2.88 -25.01
C ARG A 105 8.87 -1.64 -25.59
N PHE A 106 10.19 -1.53 -25.44
CA PHE A 106 11.03 -0.60 -26.18
C PHE A 106 12.27 -1.32 -26.70
#